data_AF-A0AAJ1W0G5-F1
#
_entry.id   AF-A0AAJ1W0G5-F1
#
_cell.length_a   1.000
_cell.length_b   1.000
_cell.length_c   1.000
_cell.angle_alpha   90.00
_cell.angle_beta   90.00
_cell.angle_gamma   90.00
#
_symmetry.space_group_name_H-M   'P 1'
#
loop_
_entity.id
_entity.type
_entity.pdbx_description
1 polymer ?
#
loop_
_entity_poly.entity_id
_entity_poly.type
_entity_poly.pdbx_seq_one_letter_code
_entity_poly.pdbx_strand_id
1 'polypeptide(L)' 'MHDNVFDGSFNGAPRSEMYRAQVTPELFPHEKPMLVENWPAEDLEAYCGGEYTYGYMKEAA' A
#
# COMPACT_ATOMS: atom_id res chain seq x y z
N MET A 1 6.12 23.12 -15.15
CA MET A 1 6.02 22.59 -13.78
C MET A 1 6.46 21.15 -13.87
N HIS A 2 7.56 20.79 -13.22
CA HIS A 2 7.96 19.40 -13.03
C HIS A 2 7.42 19.03 -11.67
N ASP A 3 6.47 18.09 -11.62
CA ASP A 3 5.97 17.54 -10.37
C ASP A 3 6.66 16.19 -10.18
N ASN A 4 7.53 16.13 -9.16
CA ASN A 4 8.29 14.95 -8.80
C ASN A 4 8.05 14.60 -7.32
N VAL A 5 8.04 13.31 -7.01
CA VAL A 5 7.85 12.81 -5.64
C VAL A 5 8.98 13.23 -4.67
N PHE A 6 10.14 13.62 -5.19
CA PHE A 6 11.28 14.15 -4.44
C PHE A 6 11.24 15.68 -4.28
N ASP A 7 10.26 16.36 -4.88
CA ASP A 7 10.16 17.82 -4.75
C ASP A 7 9.79 18.23 -3.33
N GLY A 8 10.20 19.45 -2.96
CA GLY A 8 9.99 20.00 -1.62
C GLY A 8 8.52 20.11 -1.22
N SER A 9 7.60 20.19 -2.19
CA SER A 9 6.15 20.17 -1.95
C SER A 9 5.64 18.87 -1.34
N PHE A 10 6.36 17.76 -1.55
CA PHE A 10 6.07 16.45 -0.95
C PHE A 10 6.74 16.25 0.41
N ASN A 11 7.64 17.15 0.83
CA ASN A 11 8.26 17.04 2.15
C ASN A 11 7.23 17.35 3.24
N GLY A 12 7.07 16.42 4.20
CA GLY A 12 6.08 16.53 5.27
C GLY A 12 4.66 16.10 4.86
N ALA A 13 4.43 15.74 3.59
CA ALA A 13 3.18 15.07 3.21
C ALA A 13 3.15 13.68 3.87
N PRO A 14 2.09 13.35 4.64
CA PRO A 14 1.96 12.03 5.25
C PRO A 14 2.09 10.94 4.18
N ARG A 15 2.90 9.91 4.48
CA ARG A 15 3.12 8.75 3.61
C ARG A 15 3.82 9.05 2.27
N SER A 16 4.42 10.24 2.07
CA SER A 16 5.24 10.52 0.87
C SER A 16 6.40 9.52 0.68
N GLU A 17 6.97 9.04 1.78
CA GLU A 17 8.03 8.00 1.79
C GLU A 17 7.58 6.70 1.13
N MET A 18 6.32 6.30 1.27
CA MET A 18 5.75 5.11 0.62
C MET A 18 5.87 5.20 -0.91
N TYR A 19 5.58 6.38 -1.48
CA TYR A 19 5.70 6.61 -2.92
C TYR A 19 7.15 6.66 -3.37
N ARG A 20 8.03 7.29 -2.58
CA ARG A 20 9.48 7.32 -2.85
C ARG A 20 10.09 5.93 -2.80
N ALA A 21 9.64 5.08 -1.87
CA ALA A 21 10.08 3.69 -1.74
C ALA A 21 9.75 2.84 -2.98
N GLN A 22 8.73 3.18 -3.77
CA GLN A 22 8.48 2.49 -5.05
C GLN A 22 9.42 2.92 -6.17
N VAL A 23 9.98 4.13 -6.09
CA VAL A 23 10.86 4.70 -7.13
C VAL A 23 12.33 4.40 -6.84
N THR A 24 12.73 4.50 -5.56
CA THR A 24 14.11 4.29 -5.07
C THR A 24 14.10 3.40 -3.81
N PRO A 25 13.72 2.12 -3.91
CA PRO A 25 13.55 1.22 -2.75
C PRO A 25 14.80 1.07 -1.89
N GLU A 26 15.99 1.20 -2.50
CA GLU A 26 17.29 1.14 -1.82
C GLU A 26 17.47 2.21 -0.74
N LEU A 27 16.75 3.33 -0.83
CA LEU A 27 16.76 4.39 0.17
C LEU A 27 15.74 4.15 1.31
N PHE A 28 14.80 3.23 1.13
CA PHE A 28 13.71 2.94 2.06
C PHE A 28 13.64 1.44 2.39
N PRO A 29 14.72 0.83 2.95
CA PRO A 29 14.82 -0.62 3.12
C PRO A 29 13.82 -1.22 4.13
N HIS A 30 13.16 -0.39 4.93
CA HIS A 30 12.14 -0.79 5.90
C HIS A 30 10.74 -0.76 5.31
N GLU A 31 10.53 -0.06 4.19
CA GLU A 31 9.25 0.01 3.52
C GLU A 31 9.07 -1.20 2.61
N LYS A 32 7.91 -1.85 2.71
CA LYS A 32 7.59 -2.99 1.85
C LYS A 32 7.11 -2.48 0.48
N PRO A 33 7.40 -3.21 -0.61
CA PRO A 33 6.80 -2.92 -1.92
C PRO A 33 5.27 -2.90 -1.85
N MET A 34 4.63 -2.04 -2.65
CA MET A 34 3.17 -1.94 -2.73
C MET A 34 2.57 -3.13 -3.51
N LEU A 35 2.69 -4.33 -2.96
CA LEU A 35 2.11 -5.57 -3.47
C LEU A 35 1.01 -6.02 -2.51
N VAL A 36 -0.06 -6.60 -3.06
CA VAL A 36 -1.24 -7.07 -2.29
C VAL A 36 -0.81 -8.04 -1.17
N GLU A 37 0.13 -8.93 -1.45
CA GLU A 37 0.70 -9.87 -0.48
C GLU A 37 1.40 -9.22 0.74
N ASN A 38 1.77 -7.94 0.65
CA ASN A 38 2.34 -7.18 1.77
C ASN A 38 1.30 -6.42 2.59
N TRP A 39 0.02 -6.45 2.20
CA TRP A 39 -1.04 -5.72 2.89
C TRP A 39 -1.45 -6.40 4.19
N PRO A 40 -1.91 -5.64 5.20
CA PRO A 40 -2.54 -6.22 6.38
C PRO A 40 -3.72 -7.11 6.03
N ALA A 41 -3.93 -8.18 6.80
CA ALA A 41 -5.05 -9.11 6.57
C ALA A 41 -6.42 -8.40 6.64
N GLU A 42 -6.56 -7.43 7.53
CA GLU A 42 -7.77 -6.60 7.69
C GLU A 42 -8.08 -5.81 6.41
N ASP A 43 -7.05 -5.26 5.75
CA ASP A 43 -7.21 -4.53 4.49
C ASP A 43 -7.51 -5.48 3.32
N LEU A 44 -6.91 -6.67 3.31
CA LEU A 44 -7.20 -7.71 2.31
C LEU A 44 -8.66 -8.17 2.40
N GLU A 45 -9.16 -8.40 3.62
CA GLU A 45 -10.55 -8.75 3.89
C GLU A 45 -11.50 -7.64 3.47
N ALA A 46 -11.17 -6.38 3.77
CA ALA A 46 -12.00 -5.22 3.46
C ALA A 46 -12.05 -4.86 1.96
N TYR A 47 -10.94 -5.05 1.22
CA TYR A 47 -10.80 -4.48 -0.13
C TYR A 47 -10.59 -5.50 -1.26
N CYS A 48 -10.18 -6.74 -1.00
CA CYS A 48 -9.85 -7.71 -2.06
C CYS A 48 -10.91 -8.81 -2.26
N GLY A 49 -11.70 -9.15 -1.23
CA GLY A 49 -12.76 -10.17 -1.33
C GLY A 49 -12.26 -11.56 -1.73
N GLY A 50 -13.16 -12.41 -2.25
CA GLY A 50 -12.79 -13.72 -2.80
C GLY A 50 -12.20 -14.67 -1.76
N GLU A 51 -10.95 -15.08 -1.95
CA GLU A 51 -10.24 -15.95 -1.01
C GLU A 51 -10.05 -15.31 0.37
N TYR A 52 -9.98 -13.96 0.42
CA TYR A 52 -9.78 -13.21 1.66
C TYR A 52 -11.06 -13.05 2.50
N THR A 53 -12.24 -13.36 1.95
CA THR A 53 -13.55 -13.25 2.65
C THR A 53 -14.34 -14.57 2.62
N TYR A 54 -13.66 -15.72 2.54
CA TYR A 54 -14.30 -17.03 2.37
C TYR A 54 -15.39 -17.34 3.42
N GLY A 55 -15.24 -16.86 4.66
CA GLY A 55 -16.24 -17.02 5.72
C GLY A 55 -17.57 -16.31 5.43
N TYR A 56 -17.55 -15.19 4.71
CA TYR A 56 -18.73 -14.35 4.49
C TYR A 56 -19.71 -14.99 3.50
N MET A 57 -19.18 -15.78 2.56
CA MET A 57 -19.99 -16.52 1.58
C MET A 57 -20.79 -17.67 2.21
N LYS A 58 -20.40 -18.15 3.40
CA LYS A 58 -21.08 -19.24 4.10
C LYS A 58 -22.28 -18.77 4.93
N GLU A 59 -22.31 -17.51 5.36
CA GLU A 59 -23.44 -16.97 6.14
C GLU A 59 -24.58 -16.45 5.26
N ALA A 60 -24.35 -16.33 3.95
CA ALA A 60 -25.35 -15.87 2.98
C ALA A 60 -26.21 -17.00 2.37
N ALA A 61 -26.08 -18.25 2.84
CA ALA A 61 -26.79 -19.44 2.34
C ALA A 61 -27.72 -20.03 3.40
#